data_AF-A0A535S026-F1
#
_entry.id   AF-A0A535S026-F1
#
_cell.length_a   1.000
_cell.length_b   1.000
_cell.length_c   1.000
_cell.angle_alpha   90.00
_cell.angle_beta   90.00
_cell.angle_gamma   90.00
#
_symmetry.space_group_name_H-M   'P 1'
#
loop_
_entity.id
_entity.type
_entity.pdbx_description
1 polymer ?
#
loop_
_entity_poly.entity_id
_entity_poly.type
_entity_poly.pdbx_seq_one_letter_code
_entity_poly.pdbx_strand_id
1 'polypeptide(L)' 'MPLLDVPPEINRAPRFYYTCEATTVNREGQPVTWPTLAYYDEESGQILLTASIAFPVKAFNVIVRLTRQLFP' A
#
# COMPACT_ATOMS: atom_id res chain seq x y z
N MET A 1 5.56 7.06 11.45
CA MET A 1 4.62 6.00 11.89
C MET A 1 5.30 5.22 13.01
N PRO A 2 4.59 4.84 14.09
CA PRO A 2 5.18 3.92 15.05
C PRO A 2 5.53 2.61 14.33
N LEU A 3 6.72 2.09 14.57
CA LEU A 3 7.13 0.78 14.09
C LEU A 3 6.12 -0.24 14.64
N LEU A 4 5.54 -1.08 13.78
CA LEU A 4 4.68 -2.16 14.24
C LEU A 4 5.54 -3.11 15.08
N ASP A 5 5.12 -3.38 16.33
CA ASP A 5 5.77 -4.37 17.20
C ASP A 5 5.38 -5.77 16.71
N VAL A 6 6.09 -6.25 15.69
CA VAL A 6 5.88 -7.55 15.06
C VAL A 6 7.12 -8.43 15.23
N PRO A 7 6.94 -9.77 15.28
CA PRO A 7 8.07 -10.70 15.33
C PRO A 7 9.11 -10.42 14.24
N PRO A 8 10.42 -10.61 14.51
CA PRO A 8 11.50 -10.39 13.55
C PRO A 8 11.34 -11.17 12.23
N GLU A 9 10.61 -12.28 12.26
CA GLU A 9 10.27 -13.09 11.08
C GLU A 9 9.35 -12.32 10.12
N ILE A 10 8.40 -11.54 10.65
CA ILE A 10 7.46 -10.73 9.85
C ILE A 10 8.18 -9.56 9.18
N ASN A 11 9.10 -8.90 9.90
CA ASN A 11 9.91 -7.81 9.35
C ASN A 11 10.82 -8.23 8.19
N ARG A 12 11.07 -9.52 8.03
CA ARG A 12 11.84 -10.07 6.92
C ARG A 12 11.01 -10.31 5.66
N ALA A 13 9.69 -10.49 5.79
CA ALA A 13 8.81 -10.80 4.65
C ALA A 13 8.94 -9.81 3.47
N PRO A 14 9.01 -8.47 3.67
CA PRO A 14 9.15 -7.52 2.57
C PRO A 14 10.44 -7.69 1.75
N ARG A 15 11.47 -8.36 2.29
CA ARG A 15 12.73 -8.65 1.60
C ARG A 15 12.66 -9.88 0.69
N PHE A 16 11.72 -10.79 0.95
CA PHE A 16 11.63 -12.09 0.26
C PHE A 16 10.44 -12.21 -0.69
N TYR A 17 9.38 -11.42 -0.47
CA TYR A 17 8.18 -11.46 -1.29
C TYR A 17 8.06 -10.22 -2.18
N TYR A 18 8.19 -10.43 -3.48
CA TYR A 18 8.01 -9.38 -4.49
C TYR A 18 6.57 -9.22 -4.97
N THR A 19 5.67 -10.10 -4.52
CA THR A 19 4.23 -10.05 -4.82
C THR A 19 3.42 -9.92 -3.54
N CYS A 20 2.38 -9.11 -3.56
CA CYS A 20 1.42 -9.01 -2.46
C CYS A 20 0.04 -8.55 -2.95
N GLU A 21 -0.96 -8.77 -2.10
CA GLU A 21 -2.30 -8.22 -2.28
C GLU A 21 -2.38 -6.84 -1.61
N ALA A 22 -2.58 -5.79 -2.39
CA ALA A 22 -2.76 -4.43 -1.88
C ALA A 22 -4.26 -4.10 -1.85
N THR A 23 -4.77 -3.70 -0.68
CA THR A 23 -6.17 -3.30 -0.52
C THR A 23 -6.29 -1.78 -0.38
N THR A 24 -7.18 -1.18 -1.16
CA THR A 24 -7.58 0.22 -1.06
C THR A 24 -9.04 0.31 -0.65
N VAL A 25 -9.49 1.47 -0.18
CA VAL A 25 -10.90 1.73 0.11
C VAL A 25 -11.43 2.75 -0.89
N ASN A 26 -12.52 2.44 -1.59
CA ASN A 26 -13.12 3.35 -2.55
C ASN A 26 -13.95 4.46 -1.85
N ARG A 27 -14.54 5.35 -2.65
CA ARG A 27 -15.31 6.50 -2.13
C ARG A 27 -16.56 6.05 -1.34
N GLU A 28 -17.10 4.90 -1.69
CA GLU A 28 -18.25 4.25 -1.07
C GLU A 28 -17.87 3.47 0.21
N GLY A 29 -16.59 3.45 0.58
CA GLY A 29 -16.11 2.76 1.78
C GLY A 29 -15.88 1.26 1.58
N GLN A 30 -15.94 0.76 0.35
CA GLN A 30 -15.77 -0.65 0.03
C GLN A 30 -14.28 -0.98 -0.16
N PRO A 31 -13.79 -2.11 0.40
CA PRO A 31 -12.44 -2.57 0.15
C PRO A 31 -12.33 -3.12 -1.28
N VAL A 32 -11.25 -2.76 -1.96
CA VAL A 32 -10.90 -3.28 -3.27
C VAL A 32 -9.45 -3.76 -3.24
N THR A 33 -9.27 -5.06 -3.50
CA THR A 33 -8.00 -5.79 -3.37
C THR A 33 -7.46 -6.15 -4.74
N TRP A 34 -6.13 -6.16 -4.86
CA TRP A 34 -5.47 -6.36 -6.13
C TRP A 34 -4.09 -7.01 -5.96
N PRO A 35 -3.70 -7.91 -6.86
CA PRO A 35 -2.33 -8.37 -6.91
C PRO A 35 -1.42 -7.23 -7.37
N THR A 36 -0.27 -7.11 -6.70
CA THR A 36 0.74 -6.07 -6.97
C THR A 36 2.14 -6.63 -6.87
N LEU A 37 3.05 -5.99 -7.60
CA LEU A 37 4.48 -6.14 -7.36
C LEU A 37 4.93 -5.08 -6.37
N ALA A 38 5.55 -5.53 -5.29
CA ALA A 38 6.05 -4.71 -4.20
C ALA A 38 7.57 -4.77 -4.14
N TYR A 39 8.17 -3.61 -3.91
CA TYR A 39 9.58 -3.47 -3.58
C TYR A 39 9.68 -2.76 -2.23
N TYR A 40 10.43 -3.35 -1.30
CA TYR A 40 10.73 -2.71 -0.02
C TYR A 40 12.05 -1.97 -0.10
N ASP A 41 11.99 -0.65 0.07
CA ASP A 41 13.17 0.19 0.22
C ASP A 41 13.54 0.28 1.71
N GLU A 42 14.61 -0.40 2.09
CA GLU A 42 15.09 -0.47 3.47
C GLU A 42 15.62 0.87 3.99
N GLU A 43 16.20 1.69 3.11
CA GLU A 43 16.81 2.96 3.51
C GLU A 43 15.72 3.95 3.93
N SER A 44 14.65 4.05 3.15
CA SER A 44 13.51 4.93 3.46
C SER A 44 12.41 4.27 4.31
N GLY A 45 12.46 2.94 4.47
CA GLY A 45 11.42 2.16 5.14
C GLY A 45 10.09 2.12 4.38
N GLN A 46 10.11 2.32 3.05
CA GLN A 46 8.92 2.44 2.22
C GLN A 46 8.63 1.16 1.43
N ILE A 47 7.35 0.93 1.12
CA ILE A 47 6.92 -0.07 0.15
C ILE A 47 6.54 0.67 -1.14
N LEU A 48 7.31 0.43 -2.19
CA LEU A 48 7.03 0.91 -3.53
C LEU A 48 6.17 -0.12 -4.26
N LEU A 49 4.98 0.30 -4.70
CA LEU A 49 4.08 -0.53 -5.49
C LEU A 49 4.11 -0.07 -6.94
N THR A 50 4.25 -1.02 -7.86
CA THR A 50 4.09 -0.74 -9.29
C THR A 50 2.64 -1.02 -9.73
N ALA A 51 2.17 -0.22 -10.67
CA ALA A 51 0.81 -0.25 -11.19
C ALA A 51 0.86 -0.27 -12.72
N SER A 52 -0.02 -1.05 -13.36
CA SER A 52 -0.16 -0.95 -14.82
C SER A 52 -0.76 0.40 -15.22
N ILE A 53 -0.70 0.78 -16.50
CA ILE A 53 -1.29 2.04 -16.97
C ILE A 53 -2.84 2.03 -16.92
N ALA A 54 -3.46 0.85 -16.92
CA ALA A 54 -4.91 0.67 -16.80
C ALA A 54 -5.42 0.80 -15.34
N PHE A 55 -4.60 1.35 -14.44
CA PHE A 55 -4.76 1.27 -12.98
C PHE A 55 -4.98 2.62 -12.25
N PRO A 56 -5.57 3.68 -12.85
CA PRO A 56 -5.76 4.95 -12.16
C PRO A 56 -6.76 4.86 -10.99
N VAL A 57 -7.63 3.84 -10.97
CA VAL A 57 -8.62 3.62 -9.89
C VAL A 57 -7.96 3.48 -8.52
N LYS A 58 -6.80 2.82 -8.42
CA LYS A 58 -6.04 2.71 -7.16
C LYS A 58 -5.54 4.06 -6.67
N ALA A 59 -4.96 4.83 -7.60
CA ALA A 59 -4.47 6.17 -7.31
C ALA A 59 -5.62 7.08 -6.87
N PHE A 60 -6.78 7.00 -7.53
CA PHE A 60 -7.97 7.75 -7.13
C PHE A 60 -8.46 7.38 -5.73
N ASN A 61 -8.48 6.09 -5.35
CA ASN A 61 -8.86 5.67 -3.99
C ASN A 61 -7.92 6.25 -2.92
N VAL A 62 -6.61 6.33 -3.19
CA VAL A 62 -5.62 6.91 -2.25
C VAL A 62 -5.72 8.45 -2.20
N ILE A 63 -5.90 9.12 -3.34
CA ILE A 63 -6.02 10.59 -3.42
C ILE A 63 -7.28 11.09 -2.67
N VAL A 64 -8.40 10.37 -2.77
CA VAL A 64 -9.64 10.71 -2.06
C VAL A 64 -9.47 10.60 -0.54
N ARG A 65 -8.65 9.66 -0.06
CA ARG A 65 -8.35 9.53 1.37
C ARG A 65 -7.50 10.69 1.90
N LEU A 66 -6.48 11.11 1.14
CA LEU A 66 -5.61 12.23 1.51
C LEU A 66 -6.37 13.56 1.56
N THR A 67 -7.27 13.81 0.61
CA THR A 67 -8.10 15.03 0.61
C THR A 67 -9.06 15.08 1.79
N ARG A 68 -9.67 13.95 2.20
CA ARG A 68 -10.52 13.88 3.41
C ARG A 68 -9.75 13.99 4.74
N GLN A 69 -8.45 13.65 4.77
CA GLN A 69 -7.62 13.83 5.98
C GLN A 69 -7.00 15.23 6.08
N LEU A 70 -6.77 15.90 4.96
CA LEU A 70 -6.18 17.24 4.92
C LEU A 70 -7.23 18.37 5.00
N PHE A 71 -8.49 18.09 4.65
CA PHE A 71 -9.60 19.03 4.78
C PHE A 71 -10.82 18.31 5.37
N PRO A 72 -11.11 18.47 6.68
CA PRO A 72 -12.36 18.03 7.29
C PRO A 72 -13.57 18.83 6.78
#